data_AF-I3YPN9-F1
#
_entry.id   AF-I3YPN9-F1
#
_cell.length_a   1.000
_cell.length_b   1.000
_cell.length_c   1.000
_cell.angle_alpha   90.00
_cell.angle_beta   90.00
_cell.angle_gamma   90.00
#
_symmetry.space_group_name_H-M   'P 1'
#
loop_
_entity.id
_entity.type
_entity.pdbx_description
1 polymer ?
#
loop_
_entity_poly.entity_id
_entity_poly.type
_entity_poly.pdbx_seq_one_letter_code
_entity_poly.pdbx_strand_id
1 'polypeptide(L)'
;MKKLLFLLMIIGFYACSEDLTDNVLPNQDKAANKQEIMTRSAMLANESVEPTVKLGNKLENPYSVRNMKAAVRALKATGNIEIEVPESSIHPTHLYIEFSPESKEQLDILKADTTIEFYSYPLDYELIGTGVFDTAGALEDTQVESLYASWPYGKTLPSNVPYSILEELYIPDENLDDEPITRPGMVSSNFIEALVDKSLELTGNIDTEPETRASRYYPQGYIKAWDDIAQDYVPIGGVKVRARRWFTTRVGYTDRNGHYLCRGDGFERPANYSICWESNYWDIRDGSIVQAFYNGPKQRGYWNLNIGGGKSLRYATLTRALYHHFFGPYLFDKILTLRKIKICYRHKKGDERGHFKTQALRGIQPDIVIYGEDAGGWRPTYGILETAFHELGHCAFFYRVNGRNAYKGYVDTIRESWSNLIGWAVTENEYTLRGYAHEVHKYETFFQPPMYHMLFEVPDEYNFQSWSKYSINTDYGREYTPIFIDIYDGSNQRVYYQKYRPNTDAMIYVNDNIYLNDIDKLQQVLYKSKTIPQLKEALKEYKGQYGITDKSLDDLFEFYL
;
A
#
# COMPACT_ATOMS: atom_id res chain seq x y z
N MET A 1 30.89 -36.58 -29.29
CA MET A 1 30.54 -35.81 -28.07
C MET A 1 29.75 -34.57 -28.49
N LYS A 2 28.43 -34.59 -28.32
CA LYS A 2 27.52 -33.51 -28.75
C LYS A 2 27.60 -32.37 -27.74
N LYS A 3 27.97 -31.16 -28.20
CA LYS A 3 27.87 -29.92 -27.43
C LYS A 3 26.42 -29.45 -27.46
N LEU A 4 25.79 -29.40 -26.29
CA LEU A 4 24.45 -28.87 -26.09
C LEU A 4 24.57 -27.34 -25.99
N LEU A 5 24.05 -26.63 -27.00
CA LEU A 5 23.96 -25.17 -27.01
C LEU A 5 22.70 -24.77 -26.21
N PHE A 6 22.87 -24.14 -25.06
CA PHE A 6 21.74 -23.51 -24.35
C PHE A 6 21.36 -22.23 -25.09
N LEU A 7 20.28 -22.27 -25.86
CA LEU A 7 19.66 -21.10 -26.46
C LEU A 7 18.81 -20.43 -25.38
N LEU A 8 19.30 -19.33 -24.80
CA LEU A 8 18.51 -18.44 -23.96
C LEU A 8 17.48 -17.73 -24.86
N MET A 9 16.26 -18.27 -24.90
CA MET A 9 15.11 -17.54 -25.42
C MET A 9 14.79 -16.40 -24.44
N ILE A 10 15.19 -15.19 -24.80
CA ILE A 10 14.69 -13.96 -24.19
C ILE A 10 13.25 -13.79 -24.70
N ILE A 11 12.28 -14.31 -23.95
CA ILE A 11 10.87 -13.98 -24.16
C ILE A 11 10.67 -12.62 -23.50
N GLY A 12 10.71 -11.57 -24.32
CA GLY A 12 10.27 -10.24 -23.92
C GLY A 12 8.77 -10.25 -23.71
N PHE A 13 8.33 -10.42 -22.47
CA PHE A 13 6.98 -10.06 -22.08
C PHE A 13 6.94 -8.54 -21.95
N TYR A 14 6.35 -7.87 -22.95
CA TYR A 14 5.78 -6.53 -22.77
C TYR A 14 4.61 -6.68 -21.79
N ALA A 15 4.90 -6.62 -20.49
CA ALA A 15 3.89 -6.23 -19.53
C ALA A 15 3.64 -4.75 -19.79
N CYS A 16 2.43 -4.42 -20.26
CA CYS A 16 1.95 -3.04 -20.29
C CYS A 16 1.77 -2.63 -18.81
N SER A 17 2.86 -2.22 -18.15
CA SER A 17 2.74 -1.42 -16.95
C SER A 17 2.19 -0.08 -17.41
N GLU A 18 0.92 0.21 -17.13
CA GLU A 18 0.54 1.62 -17.04
C GLU A 18 1.46 2.23 -15.99
N ASP A 19 2.36 3.08 -16.48
CA ASP A 19 3.39 3.69 -15.65
C ASP A 19 2.72 4.42 -14.48
N LEU A 20 3.12 4.05 -13.26
CA LEU A 20 2.88 4.84 -12.04
C LEU A 20 3.69 6.16 -12.07
N THR A 21 4.12 6.61 -13.25
CA THR A 21 4.83 7.87 -13.46
C THR A 21 3.85 9.04 -13.45
N ASP A 22 4.32 10.15 -12.89
CA ASP A 22 3.58 11.36 -12.56
C ASP A 22 2.80 11.96 -13.75
N ASN A 23 1.59 11.47 -13.97
CA ASN A 23 0.57 12.24 -14.69
C ASN A 23 -0.21 13.05 -13.65
N VAL A 24 0.29 14.26 -13.36
CA VAL A 24 -0.44 15.24 -12.55
C VAL A 24 -1.79 15.50 -13.23
N LEU A 25 -2.87 14.97 -12.65
CA LEU A 25 -4.20 15.25 -13.15
C LEU A 25 -4.50 16.73 -12.91
N PRO A 26 -5.05 17.47 -13.90
CA PRO A 26 -5.38 18.87 -13.71
C PRO A 26 -6.38 19.01 -12.55
N ASN A 27 -6.04 19.88 -11.60
CA ASN A 27 -6.81 20.09 -10.38
C ASN A 27 -8.22 20.59 -10.74
N GLN A 28 -9.21 19.71 -10.71
CA GLN A 28 -10.61 20.03 -10.98
C GLN A 28 -11.44 19.87 -9.70
N ASP A 29 -11.21 20.78 -8.76
CA ASP A 29 -12.04 20.92 -7.56
C ASP A 29 -13.41 21.52 -7.92
N LYS A 30 -14.32 20.67 -8.41
CA LYS A 30 -15.76 21.01 -8.51
C LYS A 30 -16.63 19.82 -8.11
N ALA A 31 -16.70 19.59 -6.79
CA ALA A 31 -17.86 19.14 -6.01
C ALA A 31 -17.34 18.52 -4.72
N ALA A 32 -17.32 19.30 -3.64
CA ALA A 32 -17.07 18.76 -2.31
C ALA A 32 -18.29 17.94 -1.89
N ASN A 33 -18.22 16.61 -1.98
CA ASN A 33 -19.10 15.76 -1.20
C ASN A 33 -18.83 16.08 0.27
N LYS A 34 -19.86 16.53 0.97
CA LYS A 34 -19.80 17.09 2.32
C LYS A 34 -19.57 15.95 3.33
N GLN A 35 -18.32 15.49 3.44
CA GLN A 35 -17.92 14.56 4.48
C GLN A 35 -17.76 15.34 5.80
N GLU A 36 -18.35 14.86 6.89
CA GLU A 36 -18.24 15.50 8.20
C GLU A 36 -16.78 15.64 8.62
N ILE A 37 -16.36 16.89 8.86
CA ILE A 37 -15.07 17.19 9.48
C ILE A 37 -15.19 16.76 10.94
N MET A 38 -14.59 15.63 11.32
CA MET A 38 -14.54 15.23 12.73
C MET A 38 -13.79 16.30 13.53
N THR A 39 -14.34 16.70 14.67
CA THR A 39 -13.70 17.67 15.56
C THR A 39 -12.42 17.10 16.17
N ARG A 40 -11.41 17.97 16.36
CA ARG A 40 -10.10 17.67 17.01
C ARG A 40 -10.21 16.83 18.29
N SER A 41 -11.22 17.06 19.12
CA SER A 41 -11.47 16.32 20.37
C SER A 41 -12.04 14.90 20.16
N ALA A 42 -12.70 14.62 19.04
CA ALA A 42 -13.18 13.29 18.69
C ALA A 42 -12.06 12.42 18.07
N MET A 43 -11.13 13.03 17.34
CA MET A 43 -9.97 12.36 16.74
C MET A 43 -8.89 12.00 17.77
N LEU A 44 -8.68 12.85 18.78
CA LEU A 44 -7.73 12.59 19.87
C LEU A 44 -8.25 11.57 20.90
N ALA A 45 -9.55 11.23 20.89
CA ALA A 45 -10.19 10.45 21.96
C ALA A 45 -10.63 9.03 21.56
N ASN A 46 -10.59 8.64 20.28
CA ASN A 46 -10.93 7.28 19.89
C ASN A 46 -10.37 6.92 18.52
N GLU A 47 -9.97 5.66 18.39
CA GLU A 47 -10.03 4.98 17.11
C GLU A 47 -11.45 5.16 16.57
N SER A 48 -11.65 5.94 15.50
CA SER A 48 -12.97 5.99 14.88
C SER A 48 -13.36 4.56 14.54
N VAL A 49 -14.52 4.10 15.02
CA VAL A 49 -15.03 2.76 14.69
C VAL A 49 -14.95 2.60 13.18
N GLU A 50 -14.11 1.67 12.72
CA GLU A 50 -13.92 1.42 11.29
C GLU A 50 -15.31 1.16 10.69
N PRO A 51 -15.74 1.95 9.68
CA PRO A 51 -17.01 1.70 9.02
C PRO A 51 -17.04 0.26 8.49
N THR A 52 -18.20 -0.39 8.59
CA THR A 52 -18.36 -1.74 8.08
C THR A 52 -19.34 -1.81 6.91
N VAL A 53 -19.05 -2.74 6.01
CA VAL A 53 -19.94 -3.14 4.92
C VAL A 53 -20.37 -4.59 5.12
N LYS A 54 -21.59 -4.90 4.71
CA LYS A 54 -22.11 -6.27 4.66
C LYS A 54 -22.84 -6.54 3.35
N LEU A 55 -23.00 -7.83 3.03
CA LEU A 55 -23.84 -8.25 1.92
C LEU A 55 -25.31 -8.07 2.28
N GLY A 56 -26.05 -7.46 1.35
CA GLY A 56 -27.50 -7.33 1.38
C GLY A 56 -28.17 -8.46 0.61
N ASN A 57 -29.25 -8.13 -0.09
CA ASN A 57 -29.99 -9.14 -0.85
C ASN A 57 -29.21 -9.60 -2.07
N LYS A 58 -29.43 -10.86 -2.46
CA LYS A 58 -29.02 -11.36 -3.78
C LYS A 58 -29.86 -10.65 -4.84
N LEU A 59 -29.20 -10.10 -5.84
CA LEU A 59 -29.81 -9.43 -6.98
C LEU A 59 -29.96 -10.40 -8.15
N GLU A 60 -31.03 -10.24 -8.91
CA GLU A 60 -31.23 -10.99 -10.16
C GLU A 60 -30.29 -10.44 -11.23
N ASN A 61 -29.39 -11.25 -11.79
CA ASN A 61 -28.33 -10.77 -12.67
C ASN A 61 -28.84 -10.30 -14.06
N PRO A 62 -28.80 -8.99 -14.40
CA PRO A 62 -29.25 -8.48 -15.69
C PRO A 62 -28.31 -8.84 -16.85
N TYR A 63 -27.05 -9.18 -16.58
CA TYR A 63 -26.04 -9.54 -17.59
C TYR A 63 -25.99 -11.03 -17.89
N SER A 64 -26.84 -11.85 -17.24
CA SER A 64 -26.94 -13.25 -17.63
C SER A 64 -27.41 -13.40 -19.07
N VAL A 65 -26.87 -14.38 -19.79
CA VAL A 65 -27.33 -14.68 -21.16
C VAL A 65 -28.84 -14.91 -21.20
N ARG A 66 -29.40 -15.53 -20.15
CA ARG A 66 -30.84 -15.75 -20.01
C ARG A 66 -31.63 -14.43 -19.94
N ASN A 67 -31.23 -13.50 -19.09
CA ASN A 67 -31.94 -12.23 -18.90
C ASN A 67 -31.74 -11.28 -20.07
N MET A 68 -30.56 -11.25 -20.68
CA MET A 68 -30.30 -10.51 -21.91
C MET A 68 -31.17 -11.03 -23.08
N LYS A 69 -31.32 -12.34 -23.25
CA LYS A 69 -32.26 -12.90 -24.23
C LYS A 69 -33.72 -12.55 -23.93
N ALA A 70 -34.12 -12.56 -22.66
CA ALA A 70 -35.44 -12.11 -22.26
C ALA A 70 -35.69 -10.63 -22.60
N ALA A 71 -34.69 -9.78 -22.40
CA ALA A 71 -34.72 -8.37 -22.76
C ALA A 71 -34.85 -8.15 -24.27
N VAL A 72 -34.10 -8.90 -25.11
CA VAL A 72 -34.28 -8.86 -26.58
C VAL A 72 -35.71 -9.21 -26.98
N ARG A 73 -36.29 -10.28 -26.40
CA ARG A 73 -37.68 -10.67 -26.68
C ARG A 73 -38.68 -9.59 -26.27
N ALA A 74 -38.48 -8.98 -25.10
CA ALA A 74 -39.33 -7.90 -24.61
C ALA A 74 -39.25 -6.66 -25.52
N LEU A 75 -38.05 -6.26 -25.96
CA LEU A 75 -37.87 -5.15 -26.88
C LEU A 75 -38.56 -5.41 -28.23
N LYS A 76 -38.42 -6.60 -28.80
CA LYS A 76 -39.11 -6.99 -30.05
C LYS A 76 -40.63 -6.91 -29.94
N ALA A 77 -41.19 -7.25 -28.77
CA ALA A 77 -42.63 -7.19 -28.52
C ALA A 77 -43.17 -5.74 -28.49
N THR A 78 -42.34 -4.73 -28.24
CA THR A 78 -42.76 -3.32 -28.20
C THR A 78 -42.94 -2.67 -29.59
N GLY A 79 -42.50 -3.34 -30.67
CA GLY A 79 -42.75 -2.92 -32.05
C GLY A 79 -42.07 -1.62 -32.51
N ASN A 80 -41.25 -0.99 -31.66
CA ASN A 80 -40.78 0.39 -31.87
C ASN A 80 -39.31 0.54 -32.30
N ILE A 81 -38.63 -0.56 -32.61
CA ILE A 81 -37.27 -0.54 -33.16
C ILE A 81 -37.21 -1.69 -34.17
N GLU A 82 -36.73 -1.44 -35.39
CA GLU A 82 -36.24 -2.49 -36.31
C GLU A 82 -35.03 -3.19 -35.65
N ILE A 83 -35.29 -3.98 -34.62
CA ILE A 83 -34.27 -4.79 -33.95
C ILE A 83 -34.08 -6.02 -34.83
N GLU A 84 -33.24 -5.86 -35.85
CA GLU A 84 -32.75 -6.98 -36.67
C GLU A 84 -31.85 -7.93 -35.86
N VAL A 85 -31.47 -7.56 -34.63
CA VAL A 85 -30.60 -8.35 -33.76
C VAL A 85 -31.30 -9.66 -33.35
N PRO A 86 -30.87 -10.84 -33.83
CA PRO A 86 -31.51 -12.10 -33.48
C PRO A 86 -31.14 -12.50 -32.05
N GLU A 87 -32.01 -13.21 -31.34
CA GLU A 87 -31.72 -13.73 -29.99
C GLU A 87 -30.48 -14.64 -29.99
N SER A 88 -30.19 -15.28 -31.13
CA SER A 88 -28.99 -16.11 -31.35
C SER A 88 -27.68 -15.32 -31.33
N SER A 89 -27.71 -13.99 -31.47
CA SER A 89 -26.52 -13.15 -31.35
C SER A 89 -26.10 -12.94 -29.89
N ILE A 90 -26.96 -13.24 -28.92
CA ILE A 90 -26.64 -13.20 -27.50
C ILE A 90 -25.96 -14.52 -27.10
N HIS A 91 -24.64 -14.49 -27.05
CA HIS A 91 -23.79 -15.62 -26.65
C HIS A 91 -22.86 -15.20 -25.50
N PRO A 92 -22.35 -16.13 -24.68
CA PRO A 92 -21.48 -15.79 -23.57
C PRO A 92 -20.23 -15.01 -24.02
N THR A 93 -19.97 -13.86 -23.39
CA THR A 93 -18.71 -13.10 -23.52
C THR A 93 -17.81 -13.33 -22.31
N HIS A 94 -18.42 -13.60 -21.16
CA HIS A 94 -17.75 -13.81 -19.88
C HIS A 94 -18.43 -14.96 -19.11
N LEU A 95 -17.71 -15.53 -18.15
CA LEU A 95 -18.22 -16.46 -17.15
C LEU A 95 -18.16 -15.76 -15.78
N TYR A 96 -19.24 -15.81 -15.01
CA TYR A 96 -19.19 -15.47 -13.60
C TYR A 96 -18.75 -16.70 -12.82
N ILE A 97 -17.58 -16.65 -12.18
CA ILE A 97 -16.97 -17.81 -11.54
C ILE A 97 -16.69 -17.51 -10.07
N GLU A 98 -17.01 -18.49 -9.22
CA GLU A 98 -16.48 -18.61 -7.86
C GLU A 98 -15.31 -19.59 -7.88
N PHE A 99 -14.13 -19.12 -7.49
CA PHE A 99 -12.97 -19.96 -7.22
C PHE A 99 -12.96 -20.31 -5.72
N SER A 100 -12.77 -21.59 -5.41
CA SER A 100 -12.67 -22.12 -4.04
C SER A 100 -11.26 -22.68 -3.81
N PRO A 101 -10.22 -21.83 -3.74
CA PRO A 101 -8.86 -22.30 -3.48
C PRO A 101 -8.77 -22.96 -2.11
N GLU A 102 -8.15 -24.14 -2.06
CA GLU A 102 -7.97 -24.96 -0.86
C GLU A 102 -6.57 -24.80 -0.25
N SER A 103 -5.66 -24.11 -0.96
CA SER A 103 -4.28 -23.91 -0.52
C SER A 103 -3.72 -22.54 -0.91
N LYS A 104 -2.62 -22.17 -0.25
CA LYS A 104 -1.87 -20.94 -0.53
C LYS A 104 -1.29 -20.93 -1.94
N GLU A 105 -0.85 -22.09 -2.43
CA GLU A 105 -0.34 -22.28 -3.79
C GLU A 105 -1.42 -22.06 -4.84
N GLN A 106 -2.65 -22.54 -4.58
CA GLN A 106 -3.79 -22.30 -5.47
C GLN A 106 -4.19 -20.81 -5.49
N LEU A 107 -4.14 -20.13 -4.34
CA LEU A 107 -4.37 -18.69 -4.28
C LEU A 107 -3.27 -17.90 -5.00
N ASP A 108 -2.01 -18.33 -4.91
CA ASP A 108 -0.89 -17.75 -5.68
C ASP A 108 -1.10 -17.92 -7.20
N ILE A 109 -1.64 -19.05 -7.67
CA ILE A 109 -1.98 -19.25 -9.09
C ILE A 109 -3.01 -18.22 -9.56
N LEU A 110 -4.08 -18.00 -8.79
CA LEU A 110 -5.10 -17.00 -9.11
C LEU A 110 -4.51 -15.59 -9.14
N LYS A 111 -3.77 -15.22 -8.09
CA LYS A 111 -3.22 -13.86 -7.92
C LYS A 111 -2.04 -13.55 -8.87
N ALA A 112 -1.45 -14.56 -9.51
CA ALA A 112 -0.45 -14.35 -10.55
C ALA A 112 -1.04 -13.76 -11.85
N ASP A 113 -2.33 -13.98 -12.10
CA ASP A 113 -3.03 -13.38 -13.24
C ASP A 113 -3.48 -11.95 -12.90
N THR A 114 -2.67 -10.98 -13.31
CA THR A 114 -2.93 -9.56 -13.09
C THR A 114 -3.98 -8.96 -14.03
N THR A 115 -4.48 -9.74 -15.00
CA THR A 115 -5.51 -9.27 -15.95
C THR A 115 -6.93 -9.50 -15.45
N ILE A 116 -7.09 -10.14 -14.28
CA ILE A 116 -8.38 -10.48 -13.68
C ILE A 116 -8.51 -9.79 -12.33
N GLU A 117 -9.60 -9.03 -12.16
CA GLU A 117 -9.96 -8.42 -10.87
C GLU A 117 -10.77 -9.39 -10.02
N PHE A 118 -10.17 -9.84 -8.91
CA PHE A 118 -10.80 -10.75 -7.95
C PHE A 118 -11.48 -9.98 -6.81
N TYR A 119 -12.61 -10.50 -6.35
CA TYR A 119 -13.37 -10.00 -5.20
C TYR A 119 -13.51 -11.09 -4.15
N SER A 120 -13.43 -10.72 -2.87
CA SER A 120 -13.69 -11.64 -1.74
C SER A 120 -15.18 -11.84 -1.45
N TYR A 121 -16.05 -11.35 -2.34
CA TYR A 121 -17.49 -11.41 -2.19
C TYR A 121 -18.21 -11.54 -3.55
N PRO A 122 -19.40 -12.16 -3.57
CA PRO A 122 -20.22 -12.29 -4.79
C PRO A 122 -20.56 -10.94 -5.42
N LEU A 123 -20.57 -10.88 -6.76
CA LEU A 123 -20.78 -9.64 -7.52
C LEU A 123 -22.25 -9.26 -7.70
N ASP A 124 -23.15 -10.22 -7.53
CA ASP A 124 -24.61 -10.17 -7.69
C ASP A 124 -25.34 -9.95 -6.36
N TYR A 125 -24.71 -9.27 -5.41
CA TYR A 125 -25.30 -8.90 -4.12
C TYR A 125 -25.24 -7.40 -3.88
N GLU A 126 -26.22 -6.89 -3.14
CA GLU A 126 -26.18 -5.53 -2.62
C GLU A 126 -25.03 -5.37 -1.61
N LEU A 127 -24.40 -4.20 -1.60
CA LEU A 127 -23.47 -3.80 -0.55
C LEU A 127 -24.18 -2.78 0.34
N ILE A 128 -24.35 -3.12 1.63
CA ILE A 128 -24.99 -2.27 2.61
C ILE A 128 -23.91 -1.67 3.52
N GLY A 129 -23.76 -0.34 3.46
CA GLY A 129 -22.74 0.40 4.19
C GLY A 129 -21.47 0.64 3.38
N THR A 130 -20.43 1.09 4.06
CA THR A 130 -19.10 1.37 3.49
C THR A 130 -18.03 0.97 4.50
N GLY A 131 -16.83 0.68 4.04
CA GLY A 131 -15.65 0.35 4.83
C GLY A 131 -15.24 -1.11 4.70
N VAL A 132 -14.71 -1.70 5.77
CA VAL A 132 -14.21 -3.08 5.76
C VAL A 132 -15.37 -4.06 5.89
N PHE A 133 -15.22 -5.27 5.36
CA PHE A 133 -16.24 -6.30 5.62
C PHE A 133 -16.27 -6.63 7.11
N ASP A 134 -17.47 -6.76 7.66
CA ASP A 134 -17.68 -7.25 9.02
C ASP A 134 -17.37 -8.76 9.09
N THR A 135 -16.08 -9.09 9.13
CA THR A 135 -15.63 -10.45 9.44
C THR A 135 -15.59 -10.58 10.95
N ALA A 136 -16.74 -10.88 11.55
CA ALA A 136 -16.83 -11.27 12.95
C ALA A 136 -15.96 -12.52 13.18
N GLY A 137 -14.72 -12.30 13.61
CA GLY A 137 -13.67 -13.31 13.65
C GLY A 137 -12.77 -13.21 12.43
N ALA A 138 -11.53 -12.74 12.66
CA ALA A 138 -10.46 -12.90 11.70
C ALA A 138 -10.45 -14.35 11.24
N LEU A 139 -10.51 -14.58 9.93
CA LEU A 139 -10.15 -15.89 9.38
C LEU A 139 -8.84 -16.29 10.06
N GLU A 140 -8.80 -17.48 10.63
CA GLU A 140 -7.53 -18.01 11.14
C GLU A 140 -6.49 -17.89 10.01
N ASP A 141 -5.23 -17.63 10.35
CA ASP A 141 -4.11 -17.31 9.42
C ASP A 141 -3.84 -18.37 8.30
N THR A 142 -4.70 -19.38 8.20
CA THR A 142 -4.68 -20.56 7.34
C THR A 142 -5.86 -20.65 6.38
N GLN A 143 -6.99 -19.97 6.61
CA GLN A 143 -8.18 -20.12 5.76
C GLN A 143 -8.08 -19.26 4.50
N VAL A 144 -8.21 -19.90 3.34
CA VAL A 144 -8.20 -19.24 2.03
C VAL A 144 -9.63 -18.85 1.67
N GLU A 145 -9.85 -17.59 1.31
CA GLU A 145 -11.18 -17.09 0.93
C GLU A 145 -11.57 -17.54 -0.48
N SER A 146 -12.88 -17.78 -0.69
CA SER A 146 -13.43 -17.85 -2.04
C SER A 146 -13.20 -16.52 -2.77
N LEU A 147 -12.88 -16.61 -4.06
CA LEU A 147 -12.70 -15.44 -4.92
C LEU A 147 -13.69 -15.45 -6.07
N TYR A 148 -14.31 -14.32 -6.32
CA TYR A 148 -15.30 -14.12 -7.36
C TYR A 148 -14.72 -13.24 -8.47
N ALA A 149 -14.96 -13.60 -9.72
CA ALA A 149 -14.48 -12.84 -10.87
C ALA A 149 -15.40 -12.96 -12.09
N SER A 150 -15.34 -11.94 -12.95
CA SER A 150 -15.79 -12.02 -14.34
C SER A 150 -14.62 -12.55 -15.16
N TRP A 151 -14.78 -13.72 -15.78
CA TRP A 151 -13.72 -14.43 -16.49
C TRP A 151 -13.98 -14.43 -18.00
N PRO A 152 -13.07 -13.92 -18.86
CA PRO A 152 -13.29 -13.88 -20.30
C PRO A 152 -13.62 -15.24 -20.90
N TYR A 153 -14.69 -15.30 -21.70
CA TYR A 153 -15.12 -16.54 -22.31
C TYR A 153 -14.06 -17.04 -23.30
N GLY A 154 -13.68 -18.32 -23.17
CA GLY A 154 -12.59 -18.92 -23.95
C GLY A 154 -11.18 -18.72 -23.39
N LYS A 155 -10.97 -17.84 -22.39
CA LYS A 155 -9.70 -17.77 -21.67
C LYS A 155 -9.50 -19.04 -20.83
N THR A 156 -8.33 -19.67 -20.93
CA THR A 156 -8.01 -20.92 -20.24
C THR A 156 -8.09 -20.75 -18.72
N LEU A 157 -8.93 -21.55 -18.07
CA LEU A 157 -9.06 -21.55 -16.62
C LEU A 157 -7.81 -22.13 -15.95
N PRO A 158 -7.45 -21.64 -14.75
CA PRO A 158 -6.29 -22.13 -14.01
C PRO A 158 -6.46 -23.62 -13.68
N SER A 159 -5.43 -24.42 -13.98
CA SER A 159 -5.43 -25.83 -13.62
C SER A 159 -5.24 -26.00 -12.11
N ASN A 160 -5.89 -27.02 -11.54
CA ASN A 160 -5.77 -27.40 -10.13
C ASN A 160 -6.28 -26.36 -9.11
N VAL A 161 -7.18 -25.45 -9.51
CA VAL A 161 -7.93 -24.60 -8.59
C VAL A 161 -9.41 -24.99 -8.69
N PRO A 162 -10.07 -25.45 -7.61
CA PRO A 162 -11.50 -25.72 -7.64
C PRO A 162 -12.30 -24.46 -7.98
N TYR A 163 -13.31 -24.59 -8.84
CA TYR A 163 -14.19 -23.49 -9.19
C TYR A 163 -15.61 -23.96 -9.55
N SER A 164 -16.57 -23.05 -9.41
CA SER A 164 -17.95 -23.19 -9.83
C SER A 164 -18.31 -22.07 -10.79
N ILE A 165 -18.81 -22.43 -11.98
CA ILE A 165 -19.41 -21.45 -12.90
C ILE A 165 -20.79 -21.13 -12.35
N LEU A 166 -20.98 -19.88 -11.92
CA LEU A 166 -22.22 -19.39 -11.36
C LEU A 166 -23.20 -18.99 -12.46
N GLU A 167 -22.69 -18.34 -13.53
CA GLU A 167 -23.53 -17.89 -14.64
C GLU A 167 -22.73 -17.62 -15.93
N GLU A 168 -23.37 -17.81 -17.08
CA GLU A 168 -22.87 -17.31 -18.36
C GLU A 168 -23.33 -15.87 -18.56
N LEU A 169 -22.39 -14.97 -18.85
CA LEU A 169 -22.62 -13.54 -18.96
C LEU A 169 -22.54 -13.08 -20.41
N TYR A 170 -23.39 -12.12 -20.78
CA TYR A 170 -23.23 -11.30 -21.99
C TYR A 170 -23.01 -9.84 -21.57
N ILE A 171 -21.78 -9.35 -21.75
CA ILE A 171 -21.35 -7.99 -21.41
C ILE A 171 -21.10 -7.24 -22.72
N PRO A 172 -22.10 -6.51 -23.26
CA PRO A 172 -22.01 -5.92 -24.60
C PRO A 172 -21.06 -4.71 -24.68
N ASP A 173 -20.78 -4.04 -23.56
CA ASP A 173 -20.02 -2.79 -23.50
C ASP A 173 -18.49 -2.97 -23.44
N GLU A 174 -18.00 -4.20 -23.31
CA GLU A 174 -16.59 -4.46 -22.97
C GLU A 174 -15.60 -4.33 -24.15
N ASN A 175 -16.11 -4.31 -25.40
CA ASN A 175 -15.30 -4.30 -26.63
C ASN A 175 -15.38 -2.97 -27.42
N LEU A 176 -15.72 -1.85 -26.78
CA LEU A 176 -15.81 -0.55 -27.46
C LEU A 176 -14.44 0.12 -27.72
N ASP A 177 -13.33 -0.50 -27.28
CA ASP A 177 -11.97 0.07 -27.32
C ASP A 177 -11.15 -0.33 -28.58
N ASP A 178 -11.62 -1.28 -29.39
CA ASP A 178 -11.09 -1.45 -30.76
C ASP A 178 -11.74 -0.37 -31.63
N GLU A 179 -10.95 0.33 -32.45
CA GLU A 179 -11.33 1.39 -33.41
C GLU A 179 -12.77 1.32 -33.97
N PRO A 180 -13.36 2.43 -34.48
CA PRO A 180 -14.60 2.39 -35.26
C PRO A 180 -14.37 1.67 -36.60
N ILE A 181 -14.09 0.37 -36.56
CA ILE A 181 -13.98 -0.52 -37.69
C ILE A 181 -15.41 -0.88 -38.00
N THR A 182 -15.89 -0.27 -39.07
CA THR A 182 -17.03 -0.65 -39.89
C THR A 182 -17.06 -2.17 -40.14
N ARG A 183 -17.47 -2.95 -39.13
CA ARG A 183 -17.83 -4.36 -39.28
C ARG A 183 -19.30 -4.41 -39.70
N PRO A 184 -19.63 -5.00 -40.86
CA PRO A 184 -21.03 -5.25 -41.23
C PRO A 184 -21.67 -6.13 -40.15
N GLY A 185 -22.75 -5.65 -39.53
CA GLY A 185 -23.45 -6.34 -38.42
C GLY A 185 -23.24 -5.73 -37.04
N MET A 186 -22.63 -4.54 -36.93
CA MET A 186 -22.50 -3.83 -35.66
C MET A 186 -23.87 -3.39 -35.14
N VAL A 187 -24.22 -3.90 -33.97
CA VAL A 187 -25.39 -3.50 -33.21
C VAL A 187 -25.20 -2.04 -32.78
N SER A 188 -26.15 -1.15 -33.09
CA SER A 188 -26.01 0.28 -32.74
C SER A 188 -25.84 0.46 -31.21
N SER A 189 -25.04 1.44 -30.78
CA SER A 189 -24.88 1.79 -29.35
C SER A 189 -26.23 2.02 -28.66
N ASN A 190 -27.20 2.62 -29.38
CA ASN A 190 -28.57 2.80 -28.91
C ASN A 190 -29.29 1.48 -28.59
N PHE A 191 -29.01 0.40 -29.33
CA PHE A 191 -29.57 -0.91 -29.02
C PHE A 191 -28.91 -1.52 -27.79
N ILE A 192 -27.58 -1.39 -27.64
CA ILE A 192 -26.88 -1.92 -26.47
C ILE A 192 -27.43 -1.26 -25.20
N GLU A 193 -27.58 0.07 -25.22
CA GLU A 193 -28.21 0.85 -24.15
C GLU A 193 -29.64 0.34 -23.85
N ALA A 194 -30.49 0.25 -24.88
CA ALA A 194 -31.87 -0.24 -24.73
C ALA A 194 -31.95 -1.70 -24.21
N LEU A 195 -31.02 -2.55 -24.63
CA LEU A 195 -30.94 -3.95 -24.19
C LEU A 195 -30.57 -4.03 -22.70
N VAL A 196 -29.52 -3.31 -22.30
CA VAL A 196 -29.07 -3.24 -20.90
C VAL A 196 -30.18 -2.66 -20.03
N ASP A 197 -30.81 -1.56 -20.42
CA ASP A 197 -31.93 -0.95 -19.70
C ASP A 197 -33.10 -1.89 -19.56
N LYS A 198 -33.51 -2.56 -20.64
CA LYS A 198 -34.63 -3.50 -20.58
C LYS A 198 -34.30 -4.69 -19.67
N SER A 199 -33.06 -5.17 -19.67
CA SER A 199 -32.66 -6.25 -18.76
C SER A 199 -32.64 -5.78 -17.30
N LEU A 200 -32.15 -4.57 -17.01
CA LEU A 200 -32.21 -3.98 -15.68
C LEU A 200 -33.66 -3.80 -15.21
N GLU A 201 -34.55 -3.32 -16.07
CA GLU A 201 -35.99 -3.20 -15.78
C GLU A 201 -36.62 -4.56 -15.43
N LEU A 202 -36.43 -5.58 -16.29
CA LEU A 202 -37.01 -6.91 -16.11
C LEU A 202 -36.49 -7.62 -14.85
N THR A 203 -35.28 -7.30 -14.41
CA THR A 203 -34.65 -7.87 -13.22
C THR A 203 -34.86 -7.01 -11.97
N GLY A 204 -35.56 -5.88 -12.06
CA GLY A 204 -35.82 -4.97 -10.94
C GLY A 204 -34.60 -4.17 -10.48
N ASN A 205 -33.58 -4.04 -11.31
CA ASN A 205 -32.30 -3.37 -11.03
C ASN A 205 -32.13 -2.02 -11.72
N ILE A 206 -33.22 -1.44 -12.23
CA ILE A 206 -33.17 -0.11 -12.82
C ILE A 206 -33.04 0.93 -11.71
N ASP A 207 -32.06 1.83 -11.84
CA ASP A 207 -31.85 2.88 -10.85
C ASP A 207 -33.05 3.88 -10.93
N THR A 208 -33.60 4.29 -9.77
CA THR A 208 -34.92 4.96 -9.67
C THR A 208 -34.94 6.44 -10.08
N GLU A 209 -33.83 7.01 -10.53
CA GLU A 209 -33.81 8.40 -11.03
C GLU A 209 -33.91 8.44 -12.56
N PRO A 210 -34.83 9.23 -13.13
CA PRO A 210 -34.97 9.37 -14.57
C PRO A 210 -33.85 10.28 -15.09
N GLU A 211 -32.67 9.75 -15.34
CA GLU A 211 -31.64 10.51 -16.05
C GLU A 211 -31.95 10.55 -17.54
N THR A 212 -32.24 11.75 -18.05
CA THR A 212 -32.18 12.06 -19.49
C THR A 212 -30.86 11.53 -20.06
N ARG A 213 -30.89 10.52 -20.94
CA ARG A 213 -29.73 9.95 -21.68
C ARG A 213 -28.40 10.18 -20.97
N ALA A 214 -28.16 9.43 -19.89
CA ALA A 214 -27.03 9.65 -18.99
C ALA A 214 -25.70 9.60 -19.77
N SER A 215 -25.05 10.76 -19.95
CA SER A 215 -23.70 10.82 -20.52
C SER A 215 -22.76 9.92 -19.71
N ARG A 216 -21.78 9.27 -20.35
CA ARG A 216 -20.77 8.48 -19.62
C ARG A 216 -19.98 9.37 -18.67
N TYR A 217 -19.68 8.89 -17.48
CA TYR A 217 -18.78 9.53 -16.52
C TYR A 217 -17.58 8.63 -16.25
N TYR A 218 -16.44 9.25 -15.95
CA TYR A 218 -15.24 8.55 -15.54
C TYR A 218 -15.15 8.59 -14.01
N PRO A 219 -15.10 7.42 -13.34
CA PRO A 219 -14.93 7.38 -11.88
C PRO A 219 -13.64 8.06 -11.46
N GLN A 220 -13.72 8.99 -10.51
CA GLN A 220 -12.58 9.83 -10.11
C GLN A 220 -12.77 10.40 -8.71
N GLY A 221 -11.71 10.97 -8.14
CA GLY A 221 -11.77 11.63 -6.84
C GLY A 221 -10.40 11.69 -6.16
N TYR A 222 -10.38 11.78 -4.84
CA TYR A 222 -9.15 11.72 -4.05
C TYR A 222 -9.24 10.78 -2.84
N ILE A 223 -8.09 10.26 -2.41
CA ILE A 223 -7.92 9.51 -1.16
C ILE A 223 -6.88 10.23 -0.29
N LYS A 224 -7.29 10.56 0.95
CA LYS A 224 -6.43 11.14 1.99
C LYS A 224 -6.60 10.38 3.29
N ALA A 225 -5.60 10.45 4.17
CA ALA A 225 -5.67 9.85 5.50
C ALA A 225 -5.12 10.80 6.56
N TRP A 226 -5.68 10.73 7.77
CA TRP A 226 -5.23 11.52 8.90
C TRP A 226 -3.74 11.27 9.20
N ASP A 227 -3.04 12.28 9.68
CA ASP A 227 -1.67 12.17 10.14
C ASP A 227 -1.49 12.95 11.45
N ASP A 228 -0.85 12.31 12.42
CA ASP A 228 -0.74 12.83 13.78
C ASP A 228 0.33 13.92 13.90
N ILE A 229 1.31 13.98 13.00
CA ILE A 229 2.32 15.06 12.99
C ILE A 229 1.77 16.26 12.22
N ALA A 230 1.22 16.02 11.01
CA ALA A 230 0.65 17.08 10.20
C ALA A 230 -0.62 17.69 10.82
N GLN A 231 -1.31 16.94 11.69
CA GLN A 231 -2.61 17.30 12.26
C GLN A 231 -3.66 17.60 11.17
N ASP A 232 -3.57 16.91 10.03
CA ASP A 232 -4.44 17.07 8.87
C ASP A 232 -4.52 15.78 8.05
N TYR A 233 -5.46 15.73 7.11
CA TYR A 233 -5.57 14.68 6.10
C TYR A 233 -4.54 14.87 4.99
N VAL A 234 -3.51 14.02 5.00
CA VAL A 234 -2.46 14.03 3.99
C VAL A 234 -2.82 13.16 2.77
N PRO A 235 -2.42 13.55 1.54
CA PRO A 235 -2.65 12.75 0.35
C PRO A 235 -1.86 11.44 0.35
N ILE A 236 -2.51 10.38 -0.12
CA ILE A 236 -1.95 9.02 -0.22
C ILE A 236 -1.83 8.64 -1.70
N GLY A 237 -0.59 8.58 -2.19
CA GLY A 237 -0.29 8.15 -3.56
C GLY A 237 -0.17 6.63 -3.72
N GLY A 238 -0.46 6.14 -4.92
CA GLY A 238 -0.37 4.72 -5.29
C GLY A 238 -1.52 3.82 -4.81
N VAL A 239 -2.63 4.39 -4.33
CA VAL A 239 -3.81 3.63 -3.89
C VAL A 239 -4.56 3.11 -5.12
N LYS A 240 -4.75 1.79 -5.23
CA LYS A 240 -5.59 1.18 -6.26
C LYS A 240 -7.07 1.38 -5.93
N VAL A 241 -7.75 2.18 -6.73
CA VAL A 241 -9.20 2.42 -6.65
C VAL A 241 -9.90 1.64 -7.76
N ARG A 242 -10.95 0.92 -7.41
CA ARG A 242 -11.81 0.16 -8.34
C ARG A 242 -13.19 0.78 -8.35
N ALA A 243 -13.75 0.96 -9.54
CA ALA A 243 -15.15 1.29 -9.75
C ALA A 243 -15.79 0.13 -10.51
N ARG A 244 -16.74 -0.55 -9.87
CA ARG A 244 -17.38 -1.76 -10.38
C ARG A 244 -18.86 -1.55 -10.60
N ARG A 245 -19.32 -1.80 -11.83
CA ARG A 245 -20.73 -1.97 -12.12
C ARG A 245 -20.99 -3.39 -12.59
N TRP A 246 -21.71 -4.16 -11.77
CA TRP A 246 -21.92 -5.60 -12.00
C TRP A 246 -20.59 -6.33 -12.25
N PHE A 247 -20.37 -6.81 -13.48
CA PHE A 247 -19.22 -7.63 -13.86
C PHE A 247 -18.12 -6.84 -14.59
N THR A 248 -18.31 -5.53 -14.78
CA THR A 248 -17.31 -4.64 -15.37
C THR A 248 -16.62 -3.84 -14.27
N THR A 249 -15.28 -3.86 -14.27
CA THR A 249 -14.45 -3.13 -13.32
C THR A 249 -13.52 -2.18 -14.06
N ARG A 250 -13.49 -0.91 -13.63
CA ARG A 250 -12.51 0.08 -14.06
C ARG A 250 -11.58 0.39 -12.88
N VAL A 251 -10.29 0.48 -13.14
CA VAL A 251 -9.24 0.67 -12.11
C VAL A 251 -8.53 2.00 -12.35
N GLY A 252 -8.19 2.69 -11.27
CA GLY A 252 -7.32 3.86 -11.26
C GLY A 252 -6.37 3.80 -10.07
N TYR A 253 -5.26 4.55 -10.15
CA TYR A 253 -4.31 4.69 -9.05
C TYR A 253 -4.22 6.15 -8.65
N THR A 254 -4.09 6.42 -7.35
CA THR A 254 -3.88 7.79 -6.89
C THR A 254 -2.50 8.32 -7.24
N ASP A 255 -2.42 9.57 -7.69
CA ASP A 255 -1.18 10.30 -7.88
C ASP A 255 -0.56 10.77 -6.54
N ARG A 256 0.57 11.46 -6.58
CA ARG A 256 1.23 12.05 -5.39
C ARG A 256 0.30 12.94 -4.55
N ASN A 257 -0.69 13.58 -5.17
CA ASN A 257 -1.66 14.46 -4.53
C ASN A 257 -2.92 13.71 -4.06
N GLY A 258 -2.93 12.38 -4.16
CA GLY A 258 -4.03 11.53 -3.74
C GLY A 258 -5.17 11.45 -4.75
N HIS A 259 -5.06 12.05 -5.93
CA HIS A 259 -6.14 12.06 -6.94
C HIS A 259 -6.08 10.84 -7.85
N TYR A 260 -7.23 10.27 -8.18
CA TYR A 260 -7.32 9.16 -9.11
C TYR A 260 -8.38 9.41 -10.19
N LEU A 261 -8.18 8.73 -11.31
CA LEU A 261 -9.13 8.60 -12.42
C LEU A 261 -9.11 7.14 -12.85
N CYS A 262 -10.24 6.43 -12.75
CA CYS A 262 -10.37 5.10 -13.31
C CYS A 262 -10.53 5.20 -14.82
N ARG A 263 -9.48 4.81 -15.55
CA ARG A 263 -9.44 4.85 -17.01
C ARG A 263 -10.34 3.76 -17.64
N GLY A 264 -10.64 3.91 -18.91
CA GLY A 264 -11.55 3.05 -19.68
C GLY A 264 -12.61 3.87 -20.40
N ASP A 265 -13.77 3.29 -20.67
CA ASP A 265 -14.91 3.89 -21.37
C ASP A 265 -15.94 4.58 -20.44
N GLY A 266 -15.66 4.62 -19.14
CA GLY A 266 -16.54 5.17 -18.11
C GLY A 266 -17.79 4.32 -17.83
N PHE A 267 -18.71 4.86 -17.05
CA PHE A 267 -20.02 4.25 -16.80
C PHE A 267 -21.14 5.23 -17.13
N GLU A 268 -22.30 4.73 -17.54
CA GLU A 268 -23.51 5.56 -17.70
C GLU A 268 -24.29 5.67 -16.39
N ARG A 269 -24.20 4.65 -15.54
CA ARG A 269 -25.00 4.46 -14.32
C ARG A 269 -24.08 4.29 -13.10
N PRO A 270 -24.58 4.52 -11.87
CA PRO A 270 -23.77 4.42 -10.65
C PRO A 270 -22.94 3.13 -10.54
N ALA A 271 -21.70 3.27 -10.10
CA ALA A 271 -20.76 2.18 -9.86
C ALA A 271 -20.42 2.06 -8.36
N ASN A 272 -20.11 0.85 -7.92
CA ASN A 272 -19.61 0.58 -6.57
C ASN A 272 -18.12 0.89 -6.52
N TYR A 273 -17.73 1.84 -5.69
CA TYR A 273 -16.33 2.16 -5.46
C TYR A 273 -15.70 1.22 -4.43
N SER A 274 -14.41 0.95 -4.54
CA SER A 274 -13.61 0.30 -3.50
C SER A 274 -12.13 0.62 -3.64
N ILE A 275 -11.37 0.47 -2.57
CA ILE A 275 -9.91 0.44 -2.55
C ILE A 275 -9.47 -1.01 -2.38
N CYS A 276 -8.46 -1.41 -3.15
CA CYS A 276 -7.65 -2.59 -2.88
C CYS A 276 -6.27 -2.10 -2.45
N TRP A 277 -5.81 -2.46 -1.25
CA TRP A 277 -4.52 -1.96 -0.74
C TRP A 277 -3.34 -2.73 -1.34
N GLU A 278 -3.16 -2.64 -2.65
CA GLU A 278 -2.09 -3.30 -3.42
C GLU A 278 -1.60 -2.43 -4.57
N SER A 279 -0.44 -2.78 -5.12
CA SER A 279 0.08 -2.29 -6.41
C SER A 279 0.83 -3.41 -7.13
N ASN A 280 1.59 -3.09 -8.17
CA ASN A 280 2.53 -4.03 -8.79
C ASN A 280 3.77 -4.31 -7.93
N TYR A 281 4.03 -3.48 -6.91
CA TYR A 281 5.23 -3.55 -6.07
C TYR A 281 4.93 -4.04 -4.66
N TRP A 282 3.69 -3.87 -4.18
CA TRP A 282 3.31 -4.28 -2.83
C TRP A 282 1.90 -4.84 -2.75
N ASP A 283 1.63 -5.49 -1.63
CA ASP A 283 0.32 -6.02 -1.27
C ASP A 283 0.13 -5.96 0.24
N ILE A 284 -0.82 -5.14 0.70
CA ILE A 284 -1.15 -4.99 2.12
C ILE A 284 -2.28 -5.97 2.47
N ARG A 285 -2.05 -6.73 3.54
CA ARG A 285 -2.92 -7.80 4.01
C ARG A 285 -3.61 -7.41 5.31
N ASP A 286 -4.89 -7.74 5.42
CA ASP A 286 -5.61 -7.77 6.69
C ASP A 286 -5.29 -9.11 7.38
N GLY A 287 -4.42 -9.09 8.39
CA GLY A 287 -3.85 -10.34 8.88
C GLY A 287 -2.90 -10.98 7.86
N SER A 288 -2.81 -12.31 7.81
CA SER A 288 -1.68 -12.96 7.13
C SER A 288 -1.80 -13.04 5.60
N ILE A 289 -2.93 -13.50 5.07
CA ILE A 289 -3.08 -13.79 3.62
C ILE A 289 -4.27 -13.11 2.95
N VAL A 290 -5.17 -12.52 3.73
CA VAL A 290 -6.38 -11.85 3.23
C VAL A 290 -6.01 -10.47 2.69
N GLN A 291 -6.50 -10.15 1.50
CA GLN A 291 -6.30 -8.83 0.90
C GLN A 291 -6.99 -7.75 1.74
N ALA A 292 -6.28 -6.69 2.09
CA ALA A 292 -6.92 -5.54 2.72
C ALA A 292 -7.72 -4.75 1.66
N PHE A 293 -8.98 -4.42 2.00
CA PHE A 293 -9.89 -3.63 1.18
C PHE A 293 -10.56 -2.50 1.98
N TYR A 294 -11.07 -1.50 1.28
CA TYR A 294 -12.08 -0.56 1.79
C TYR A 294 -13.20 -0.42 0.76
N ASN A 295 -14.44 -0.71 1.11
CA ASN A 295 -15.57 -0.62 0.19
C ASN A 295 -16.23 0.75 0.28
N GLY A 296 -16.28 1.46 -0.84
CA GLY A 296 -16.90 2.78 -0.96
C GLY A 296 -18.39 2.72 -1.31
N PRO A 297 -18.99 3.89 -1.58
CA PRO A 297 -20.40 3.98 -1.94
C PRO A 297 -20.68 3.46 -3.35
N LYS A 298 -21.94 3.12 -3.62
CA LYS A 298 -22.50 3.01 -4.99
C LYS A 298 -22.99 4.40 -5.41
N GLN A 299 -22.31 5.05 -6.35
CA GLN A 299 -22.69 6.40 -6.80
C GLN A 299 -22.17 6.73 -8.20
N ARG A 300 -22.71 7.81 -8.78
CA ARG A 300 -22.22 8.44 -10.02
C ARG A 300 -21.28 9.60 -9.66
N GLY A 301 -20.24 9.82 -10.47
CA GLY A 301 -19.31 10.94 -10.29
C GLY A 301 -18.27 10.73 -9.17
N TYR A 302 -17.83 11.81 -8.54
CA TYR A 302 -16.63 11.84 -7.71
C TYR A 302 -16.77 11.06 -6.39
N TRP A 303 -15.81 10.18 -6.09
CA TRP A 303 -15.64 9.61 -4.75
C TRP A 303 -14.37 10.13 -4.09
N ASN A 304 -14.58 11.08 -3.17
CA ASN A 304 -13.56 11.66 -2.32
C ASN A 304 -13.62 11.00 -0.94
N LEU A 305 -12.49 10.54 -0.43
CA LEU A 305 -12.42 9.83 0.84
C LEU A 305 -11.31 10.39 1.75
N ASN A 306 -11.72 10.83 2.94
CA ASN A 306 -10.84 11.11 4.06
C ASN A 306 -10.91 9.96 5.09
N ILE A 307 -9.80 9.25 5.30
CA ILE A 307 -9.70 8.11 6.22
C ILE A 307 -9.20 8.59 7.59
N GLY A 308 -10.07 8.57 8.60
CA GLY A 308 -9.80 9.16 9.92
C GLY A 308 -9.29 8.20 10.99
N GLY A 309 -9.43 6.89 10.81
CA GLY A 309 -9.09 5.91 11.85
C GLY A 309 -9.22 4.46 11.39
N GLY A 310 -9.20 3.55 12.35
CA GLY A 310 -9.32 2.11 12.12
C GLY A 310 -8.13 1.47 11.39
N LYS A 311 -8.34 0.25 10.91
CA LYS A 311 -7.37 -0.48 10.08
C LYS A 311 -7.04 0.28 8.79
N SER A 312 -8.03 0.95 8.19
CA SER A 312 -7.85 1.67 6.93
C SER A 312 -6.87 2.82 7.03
N LEU A 313 -6.85 3.53 8.16
CA LEU A 313 -5.83 4.55 8.42
C LEU A 313 -4.42 3.94 8.44
N ARG A 314 -4.30 2.72 8.96
CA ARG A 314 -3.02 2.00 9.07
C ARG A 314 -2.58 1.46 7.71
N TYR A 315 -3.50 0.91 6.91
CA TYR A 315 -3.21 0.55 5.52
C TYR A 315 -2.79 1.76 4.68
N ALA A 316 -3.44 2.91 4.86
CA ALA A 316 -3.06 4.16 4.21
C ALA A 316 -1.65 4.61 4.60
N THR A 317 -1.33 4.54 5.89
CA THR A 317 0.01 4.87 6.43
C THR A 317 1.08 3.95 5.85
N LEU A 318 0.82 2.64 5.82
CA LEU A 318 1.72 1.65 5.19
C LEU A 318 1.90 1.90 3.68
N THR A 319 0.82 2.25 2.98
CA THR A 319 0.87 2.63 1.56
C THR A 319 1.75 3.85 1.35
N ARG A 320 1.71 4.82 2.29
CA ARG A 320 2.57 6.00 2.26
C ARG A 320 4.06 5.64 2.35
N ALA A 321 4.43 4.76 3.28
CA ALA A 321 5.80 4.24 3.39
C ALA A 321 6.25 3.51 2.12
N LEU A 322 5.40 2.62 1.60
CA LEU A 322 5.65 1.86 0.39
C LEU A 322 5.81 2.75 -0.85
N TYR A 323 4.91 3.71 -1.03
CA TYR A 323 4.97 4.66 -2.14
C TYR A 323 6.25 5.50 -2.08
N HIS A 324 6.62 5.99 -0.89
CA HIS A 324 7.87 6.71 -0.69
C HIS A 324 9.09 5.82 -1.00
N HIS A 325 9.10 4.57 -0.55
CA HIS A 325 10.19 3.63 -0.82
C HIS A 325 10.39 3.36 -2.32
N PHE A 326 9.32 3.04 -3.04
CA PHE A 326 9.42 2.64 -4.45
C PHE A 326 9.53 3.84 -5.40
N PHE A 327 8.78 4.91 -5.16
CA PHE A 327 8.63 6.02 -6.10
C PHE A 327 9.12 7.37 -5.59
N GLY A 328 9.28 7.52 -4.27
CA GLY A 328 9.80 8.75 -3.67
C GLY A 328 11.32 8.93 -3.87
N PRO A 329 11.84 10.10 -3.44
CA PRO A 329 13.27 10.40 -3.39
C PRO A 329 13.95 9.67 -2.23
N TYR A 330 13.88 8.34 -2.28
CA TYR A 330 14.38 7.45 -1.24
C TYR A 330 15.90 7.54 -1.13
N LEU A 331 16.41 7.69 0.11
CA LEU A 331 17.81 7.99 0.39
C LEU A 331 18.75 6.77 0.30
N PHE A 332 18.22 5.57 0.51
CA PHE A 332 19.00 4.34 0.67
C PHE A 332 18.80 3.36 -0.50
N ASP A 333 19.48 2.22 -0.47
CA ASP A 333 19.26 1.14 -1.42
C ASP A 333 17.78 0.71 -1.41
N LYS A 334 17.17 0.67 -2.61
CA LYS A 334 15.79 0.21 -2.81
C LYS A 334 15.70 -1.31 -2.85
N ILE A 335 14.52 -1.84 -2.53
CA ILE A 335 14.21 -3.25 -2.71
C ILE A 335 14.22 -3.60 -4.20
N LEU A 336 15.13 -4.50 -4.60
CA LEU A 336 15.27 -4.97 -5.98
C LEU A 336 14.61 -6.33 -6.15
N THR A 337 13.33 -6.34 -6.50
CA THR A 337 12.59 -7.59 -6.75
C THR A 337 11.48 -7.43 -7.79
N LEU A 338 11.14 -8.55 -8.44
CA LEU A 338 10.01 -8.63 -9.38
C LEU A 338 8.71 -9.08 -8.70
N ARG A 339 8.75 -9.48 -7.42
CA ARG A 339 7.56 -9.86 -6.66
C ARG A 339 6.98 -8.67 -5.91
N LYS A 340 5.68 -8.68 -5.66
CA LYS A 340 5.07 -7.79 -4.67
C LYS A 340 5.65 -8.08 -3.28
N ILE A 341 6.05 -7.03 -2.56
CA ILE A 341 6.34 -7.08 -1.12
C ILE A 341 5.02 -7.14 -0.36
N LYS A 342 4.83 -8.21 0.41
CA LYS A 342 3.60 -8.48 1.15
C LYS A 342 3.73 -7.98 2.58
N ILE A 343 2.90 -7.02 2.97
CA ILE A 343 2.89 -6.46 4.33
C ILE A 343 1.61 -6.86 5.03
N CYS A 344 1.74 -7.57 6.13
CA CYS A 344 0.63 -7.90 7.03
C CYS A 344 0.51 -6.81 8.08
N TYR A 345 -0.70 -6.26 8.23
CA TYR A 345 -1.03 -5.45 9.38
C TYR A 345 -1.90 -6.24 10.36
N ARG A 346 -1.50 -6.25 11.63
CA ARG A 346 -2.22 -6.89 12.73
C ARG A 346 -2.80 -5.80 13.62
N HIS A 347 -4.13 -5.73 13.60
CA HIS A 347 -4.90 -4.77 14.37
C HIS A 347 -5.07 -5.21 15.83
N LYS A 348 -3.94 -5.32 16.53
CA LYS A 348 -3.83 -5.76 17.93
C LYS A 348 -2.42 -5.44 18.46
N LYS A 349 -2.25 -5.64 19.76
CA LYS A 349 -0.94 -5.67 20.40
C LYS A 349 -0.05 -6.80 19.89
N GLY A 350 1.22 -6.48 19.63
CA GLY A 350 2.29 -7.43 19.37
C GLY A 350 3.29 -7.48 20.52
N ASP A 351 4.13 -8.52 20.55
CA ASP A 351 5.32 -8.58 21.41
C ASP A 351 6.41 -7.61 20.94
N GLU A 352 6.33 -7.20 19.67
CA GLU A 352 7.18 -6.23 18.99
C GLU A 352 6.33 -5.30 18.10
N ARG A 353 6.90 -4.18 17.65
CA ARG A 353 6.22 -3.19 16.81
C ARG A 353 6.06 -3.66 15.36
N GLY A 354 7.02 -4.45 14.88
CA GLY A 354 7.07 -5.00 13.53
C GLY A 354 8.20 -6.01 13.41
N HIS A 355 8.19 -6.80 12.34
CA HIS A 355 9.33 -7.64 11.97
C HIS A 355 9.34 -8.03 10.50
N PHE A 356 10.53 -8.07 9.92
CA PHE A 356 10.83 -8.62 8.61
C PHE A 356 11.12 -10.13 8.68
N LYS A 357 10.36 -10.92 7.91
CA LYS A 357 10.51 -12.38 7.86
C LYS A 357 11.47 -12.80 6.76
N THR A 358 12.74 -13.03 7.12
CA THR A 358 13.78 -13.56 6.21
C THR A 358 13.45 -14.91 5.54
N GLN A 359 12.43 -15.63 6.02
CA GLN A 359 11.94 -16.89 5.44
C GLN A 359 10.71 -16.72 4.52
N ALA A 360 9.98 -15.61 4.61
CA ALA A 360 8.65 -15.46 4.03
C ALA A 360 8.63 -14.88 2.60
N LEU A 361 9.81 -14.65 2.00
CA LEU A 361 9.98 -14.21 0.61
C LEU A 361 9.59 -15.28 -0.45
N ARG A 362 8.66 -16.18 -0.12
CA ARG A 362 8.15 -17.27 -0.95
C ARG A 362 6.63 -17.29 -0.92
N GLY A 363 6.02 -17.19 -2.11
CA GLY A 363 4.57 -17.30 -2.29
C GLY A 363 3.78 -16.18 -1.62
N ILE A 364 2.65 -16.55 -1.01
CA ILE A 364 1.65 -15.65 -0.43
C ILE A 364 1.91 -15.17 1.00
N GLN A 365 2.89 -15.73 1.71
CA GLN A 365 3.16 -15.32 3.08
C GLN A 365 3.62 -13.85 3.16
N PRO A 366 3.31 -13.14 4.26
CA PRO A 366 3.74 -11.77 4.43
C PRO A 366 5.25 -11.70 4.66
N ASP A 367 5.92 -10.83 3.91
CA ASP A 367 7.34 -10.54 4.02
C ASP A 367 7.62 -9.70 5.28
N ILE A 368 6.69 -8.81 5.64
CA ILE A 368 6.75 -7.92 6.80
C ILE A 368 5.46 -8.04 7.59
N VAL A 369 5.54 -8.00 8.92
CA VAL A 369 4.38 -7.91 9.82
C VAL A 369 4.50 -6.64 10.66
N ILE A 370 3.42 -5.87 10.77
CA ILE A 370 3.34 -4.64 11.58
C ILE A 370 2.16 -4.74 12.54
N TYR A 371 2.37 -4.36 13.80
CA TYR A 371 1.35 -4.37 14.84
C TYR A 371 0.83 -2.96 15.14
N GLY A 372 -0.47 -2.85 15.32
CA GLY A 372 -1.16 -1.58 15.52
C GLY A 372 -1.06 -0.99 16.91
N GLU A 373 -0.85 -1.82 17.93
CA GLU A 373 -0.88 -1.45 19.34
C GLU A 373 0.42 -1.88 20.03
N ASP A 374 0.88 -1.10 21.00
CA ASP A 374 1.98 -1.45 21.89
C ASP A 374 1.57 -1.39 23.37
N ALA A 375 2.51 -1.32 24.31
CA ALA A 375 2.18 -1.25 25.73
C ALA A 375 1.45 0.06 26.13
N GLY A 376 1.61 1.13 25.36
CA GLY A 376 1.00 2.45 25.57
C GLY A 376 -0.37 2.61 24.88
N GLY A 377 -0.83 1.61 24.15
CA GLY A 377 -2.10 1.63 23.41
C GLY A 377 -1.90 1.71 21.90
N TRP A 378 -2.90 2.24 21.20
CA TRP A 378 -2.86 2.37 19.75
C TRP A 378 -1.75 3.31 19.32
N ARG A 379 -0.91 2.82 18.40
CA ARG A 379 0.25 3.57 17.93
C ARG A 379 -0.19 4.69 16.98
N PRO A 380 0.41 5.90 17.08
CA PRO A 380 0.16 6.98 16.13
C PRO A 380 0.67 6.61 14.73
N THR A 381 0.17 7.32 13.73
CA THR A 381 0.55 7.20 12.31
C THR A 381 2.05 7.36 12.10
N TYR A 382 2.71 8.31 12.78
CA TYR A 382 4.17 8.43 12.80
C TYR A 382 4.86 7.12 13.17
N GLY A 383 4.50 6.52 14.31
CA GLY A 383 5.15 5.31 14.78
C GLY A 383 4.94 4.12 13.83
N ILE A 384 3.76 4.02 13.21
CA ILE A 384 3.48 2.98 12.20
C ILE A 384 4.33 3.22 10.95
N LEU A 385 4.46 4.46 10.51
CA LEU A 385 5.25 4.85 9.35
C LEU A 385 6.74 4.55 9.55
N GLU A 386 7.30 4.99 10.68
CA GLU A 386 8.70 4.78 11.05
C GLU A 386 9.04 3.28 11.11
N THR A 387 8.20 2.48 11.77
CA THR A 387 8.41 1.02 11.80
C THR A 387 8.28 0.40 10.42
N ALA A 388 7.37 0.88 9.56
CA ALA A 388 7.30 0.38 8.19
C ALA A 388 8.62 0.64 7.44
N PHE A 389 9.22 1.82 7.59
CA PHE A 389 10.54 2.11 7.00
C PHE A 389 11.66 1.27 7.61
N HIS A 390 11.66 1.03 8.93
CA HIS A 390 12.60 0.11 9.61
C HIS A 390 12.56 -1.29 8.98
N GLU A 391 11.36 -1.87 8.85
CA GLU A 391 11.21 -3.22 8.27
C GLU A 391 11.52 -3.26 6.77
N LEU A 392 11.21 -2.19 6.04
CA LEU A 392 11.62 -2.05 4.63
C LEU A 392 13.14 -1.91 4.51
N GLY A 393 13.81 -1.32 5.50
CA GLY A 393 15.27 -1.26 5.61
C GLY A 393 15.90 -2.66 5.73
N HIS A 394 15.36 -3.49 6.63
CA HIS A 394 15.73 -4.90 6.74
C HIS A 394 15.52 -5.65 5.42
N CYS A 395 14.39 -5.42 4.76
CA CYS A 395 14.05 -6.04 3.48
C CYS A 395 15.04 -5.63 2.37
N ALA A 396 15.30 -4.33 2.23
CA ALA A 396 16.25 -3.79 1.25
C ALA A 396 17.65 -4.35 1.48
N PHE A 397 18.10 -4.36 2.75
CA PHE A 397 19.40 -4.90 3.12
C PHE A 397 19.51 -6.39 2.75
N PHE A 398 18.47 -7.18 3.04
CA PHE A 398 18.40 -8.59 2.66
C PHE A 398 18.59 -8.80 1.15
N TYR A 399 17.87 -8.05 0.31
CA TYR A 399 18.00 -8.17 -1.15
C TYR A 399 19.37 -7.73 -1.63
N ARG A 400 19.91 -6.66 -1.04
CA ARG A 400 21.19 -6.09 -1.43
C ARG A 400 22.37 -7.03 -1.20
N VAL A 401 22.39 -7.73 -0.06
CA VAL A 401 23.45 -8.71 0.26
C VAL A 401 23.21 -10.08 -0.38
N ASN A 402 22.23 -10.20 -1.28
CA ASN A 402 21.90 -11.43 -1.99
C ASN A 402 21.39 -12.56 -1.07
N GLY A 403 20.53 -12.18 -0.12
CA GLY A 403 19.67 -13.11 0.58
C GLY A 403 20.16 -13.64 1.93
N ARG A 404 19.42 -14.62 2.43
CA ARG A 404 19.38 -15.00 3.86
C ARG A 404 20.73 -15.30 4.49
N ASN A 405 21.58 -16.06 3.81
CA ASN A 405 22.85 -16.50 4.38
C ASN A 405 23.81 -15.34 4.59
N ALA A 406 23.89 -14.43 3.62
CA ALA A 406 24.73 -13.24 3.73
C ALA A 406 24.15 -12.28 4.78
N TYR A 407 22.84 -12.05 4.76
CA TYR A 407 22.13 -11.20 5.73
C TYR A 407 22.31 -11.67 7.17
N LYS A 408 22.11 -12.97 7.44
CA LYS A 408 22.34 -13.56 8.78
C LYS A 408 23.81 -13.62 9.20
N GLY A 409 24.74 -13.31 8.29
CA GLY A 409 26.16 -13.21 8.61
C GLY A 409 26.51 -11.92 9.36
N TYR A 410 25.61 -10.93 9.39
CA TYR A 410 25.75 -9.71 10.19
C TYR A 410 25.16 -9.94 11.59
N VAL A 411 25.82 -9.44 12.63
CA VAL A 411 25.28 -9.46 14.00
C VAL A 411 23.99 -8.64 14.08
N ASP A 412 23.06 -9.02 14.97
CA ASP A 412 21.75 -8.36 15.10
C ASP A 412 21.90 -6.85 15.33
N THR A 413 22.84 -6.42 16.18
CA THR A 413 23.12 -4.99 16.43
C THR A 413 23.40 -4.19 15.16
N ILE A 414 24.12 -4.75 14.18
CA ILE A 414 24.38 -4.07 12.90
C ILE A 414 23.10 -4.00 12.07
N ARG A 415 22.34 -5.10 12.00
CA ARG A 415 21.11 -5.17 11.20
C ARG A 415 20.05 -4.22 11.76
N GLU A 416 19.78 -4.28 13.05
CA GLU A 416 18.76 -3.44 13.69
C GLU A 416 19.17 -1.98 13.70
N SER A 417 20.44 -1.65 13.99
CA SER A 417 20.85 -0.25 13.98
C SER A 417 20.82 0.39 12.59
N TRP A 418 21.18 -0.37 11.55
CA TRP A 418 21.04 0.10 10.17
C TRP A 418 19.58 0.38 9.81
N SER A 419 18.68 -0.51 10.21
CA SER A 419 17.25 -0.35 10.00
C SER A 419 16.65 0.79 10.83
N ASN A 420 17.16 1.04 12.05
CA ASN A 420 16.78 2.20 12.87
C ASN A 420 17.17 3.50 12.16
N LEU A 421 18.37 3.58 11.58
CA LEU A 421 18.79 4.74 10.78
C LEU A 421 17.83 4.97 9.61
N ILE A 422 17.44 3.92 8.89
CA ILE A 422 16.47 4.04 7.78
C ILE A 422 15.11 4.50 8.31
N GLY A 423 14.63 3.90 9.39
CA GLY A 423 13.37 4.26 10.05
C GLY A 423 13.32 5.75 10.37
N TRP A 424 14.34 6.27 11.07
CA TRP A 424 14.46 7.67 11.42
C TRP A 424 14.66 8.57 10.19
N ALA A 425 15.73 8.35 9.40
CA ALA A 425 16.13 9.28 8.33
C ALA A 425 15.10 9.38 7.20
N VAL A 426 14.44 8.27 6.86
CA VAL A 426 13.41 8.28 5.81
C VAL A 426 12.10 8.88 6.32
N THR A 427 11.75 8.65 7.58
CA THR A 427 10.59 9.31 8.20
C THR A 427 10.78 10.82 8.23
N GLU A 428 11.96 11.28 8.67
CA GLU A 428 12.35 12.70 8.64
C GLU A 428 12.27 13.28 7.22
N ASN A 429 12.76 12.54 6.23
CA ASN A 429 12.68 12.95 4.83
C ASN A 429 11.22 13.09 4.35
N GLU A 430 10.35 12.14 4.72
CA GLU A 430 8.93 12.15 4.36
C GLU A 430 8.22 13.40 4.87
N TYR A 431 8.39 13.72 6.16
CA TYR A 431 7.79 14.92 6.76
C TYR A 431 8.44 16.21 6.24
N THR A 432 9.75 16.20 5.99
CA THR A 432 10.47 17.34 5.39
C THR A 432 9.90 17.69 4.01
N LEU A 433 9.69 16.70 3.14
CA LEU A 433 9.13 16.90 1.80
C LEU A 433 7.70 17.45 1.80
N ARG A 434 6.99 17.31 2.92
CA ARG A 434 5.64 17.83 3.14
C ARG A 434 5.62 19.15 3.92
N GLY A 435 6.77 19.65 4.38
CA GLY A 435 6.88 20.90 5.13
C GLY A 435 6.67 20.76 6.65
N TYR A 436 6.70 19.53 7.19
CA TYR A 436 6.44 19.23 8.60
C TYR A 436 7.70 18.84 9.41
N ALA A 437 8.91 19.05 8.88
CA ALA A 437 10.17 18.69 9.57
C ALA A 437 10.25 19.23 11.02
N HIS A 438 9.80 20.48 11.22
CA HIS A 438 9.83 21.16 12.52
C HIS A 438 8.78 20.66 13.52
N GLU A 439 7.83 19.83 13.08
CA GLU A 439 6.80 19.23 13.94
C GLU A 439 7.22 17.85 14.44
N VAL A 440 8.24 17.22 13.81
CA VAL A 440 8.73 15.90 14.25
C VAL A 440 9.61 16.05 15.49
N HIS A 441 10.59 16.94 15.43
CA HIS A 441 11.57 17.14 16.50
C HIS A 441 11.46 18.51 17.16
N LYS A 442 11.69 18.54 18.48
CA LYS A 442 11.83 19.79 19.22
C LYS A 442 13.26 20.28 19.12
N TYR A 443 13.44 21.60 19.02
CA TYR A 443 14.75 22.22 19.00
C TYR A 443 14.92 23.22 20.17
N GLU A 444 16.07 23.17 20.84
CA GLU A 444 16.49 24.15 21.85
C GLU A 444 17.67 24.97 21.30
N THR A 445 17.64 26.29 21.53
CA THR A 445 18.73 27.20 21.14
C THR A 445 19.61 27.56 22.33
N PHE A 446 20.93 27.35 22.19
CA PHE A 446 21.90 27.69 23.22
C PHE A 446 22.56 29.00 22.85
N PHE A 447 22.56 29.94 23.78
CA PHE A 447 23.24 31.21 23.62
C PHE A 447 24.60 31.15 24.32
N GLN A 448 25.69 31.30 23.56
CA GLN A 448 27.00 31.65 24.12
C GLN A 448 27.44 33.04 23.65
N PRO A 449 27.53 34.03 24.55
CA PRO A 449 28.20 35.27 24.25
C PRO A 449 29.67 35.02 23.87
N PRO A 450 30.24 35.73 22.88
CA PRO A 450 29.66 36.90 22.23
C PRO A 450 28.94 36.66 20.90
N MET A 451 28.90 35.46 20.28
CA MET A 451 28.39 35.38 18.89
C MET A 451 27.98 34.00 18.32
N TYR A 452 27.45 33.03 19.07
CA TYR A 452 26.88 31.82 18.43
C TYR A 452 25.57 31.36 19.05
N HIS A 453 24.56 31.18 18.20
CA HIS A 453 23.36 30.38 18.50
C HIS A 453 23.66 28.97 18.02
N MET A 454 23.64 28.01 18.94
CA MET A 454 23.76 26.60 18.59
C MET A 454 22.37 25.99 18.73
N LEU A 455 21.76 25.59 17.60
CA LEU A 455 20.49 24.89 17.59
C LEU A 455 20.78 23.41 17.87
N PHE A 456 20.16 22.85 18.89
CA PHE A 456 20.23 21.43 19.19
C PHE A 456 18.86 20.82 19.02
N GLU A 457 18.80 19.71 18.31
CA GLU A 457 17.66 18.82 18.41
C GLU A 457 17.60 18.26 19.84
N VAL A 458 16.43 18.34 20.46
CA VAL A 458 16.22 17.84 21.81
C VAL A 458 16.23 16.32 21.76
N PRO A 459 17.09 15.65 22.54
CA PRO A 459 17.08 14.21 22.64
C PRO A 459 15.72 13.68 23.09
N ASP A 460 15.16 12.77 22.31
CA ASP A 460 13.92 12.08 22.61
C ASP A 460 13.97 10.62 22.14
N GLU A 461 12.82 9.95 22.12
CA GLU A 461 12.71 8.56 21.68
C GLU A 461 12.65 8.42 20.15
N TYR A 462 12.33 9.48 19.41
CA TYR A 462 12.13 9.47 17.96
C TYR A 462 13.44 9.69 17.20
N ASN A 463 14.34 10.52 17.73
CA ASN A 463 15.70 10.69 17.17
C ASN A 463 16.73 9.75 17.77
N PHE A 464 16.34 8.89 18.71
CA PHE A 464 17.20 7.97 19.44
C PHE A 464 18.36 8.63 20.23
N GLN A 465 18.40 9.95 20.34
CA GLN A 465 19.48 10.67 21.04
C GLN A 465 19.33 10.62 22.58
N SER A 466 18.26 10.02 23.10
CA SER A 466 18.09 9.74 24.54
C SER A 466 18.85 8.48 25.02
N TRP A 467 19.64 7.84 24.15
CA TRP A 467 20.31 6.58 24.41
C TRP A 467 21.42 6.69 25.46
N SER A 468 21.34 5.86 26.50
CA SER A 468 22.27 5.90 27.63
C SER A 468 22.81 4.52 28.00
N LYS A 469 23.82 4.46 28.86
CA LYS A 469 24.39 3.19 29.37
C LYS A 469 23.34 2.28 30.02
N TYR A 470 22.19 2.81 30.42
CA TYR A 470 21.08 2.01 30.94
C TYR A 470 20.31 1.31 29.81
N SER A 471 20.20 1.95 28.65
CA SER A 471 19.56 1.38 27.46
C SER A 471 20.27 0.09 27.03
N ILE A 472 21.59 0.14 26.87
CA ILE A 472 22.41 -1.01 26.40
C ILE A 472 22.44 -2.20 27.38
N ASN A 473 22.05 -1.99 28.64
CA ASN A 473 22.00 -3.07 29.64
C ASN A 473 20.76 -3.96 29.52
N THR A 474 19.80 -3.59 28.66
CA THR A 474 18.61 -4.40 28.36
C THR A 474 18.84 -5.30 27.16
N ASP A 475 18.14 -6.43 27.05
CA ASP A 475 18.20 -7.28 25.84
C ASP A 475 17.83 -6.48 24.59
N TYR A 476 16.76 -5.69 24.68
CA TYR A 476 16.32 -4.78 23.63
C TYR A 476 17.41 -3.78 23.22
N GLY A 477 18.03 -3.10 24.18
CA GLY A 477 19.03 -2.08 23.88
C GLY A 477 20.41 -2.60 23.47
N ARG A 478 20.68 -3.90 23.58
CA ARG A 478 21.87 -4.51 22.95
C ARG A 478 21.70 -4.69 21.44
N GLU A 479 20.46 -4.84 20.98
CA GLU A 479 20.14 -5.09 19.58
C GLU A 479 19.76 -3.78 18.86
N TYR A 480 18.84 -2.99 19.41
CA TYR A 480 18.26 -1.80 18.76
C TYR A 480 19.05 -0.51 19.05
N THR A 481 20.34 -0.49 18.72
CA THR A 481 21.22 0.65 19.01
C THR A 481 21.13 1.79 17.98
N PRO A 482 21.47 3.04 18.33
CA PRO A 482 21.54 4.15 17.39
C PRO A 482 22.90 4.33 16.70
N ILE A 483 23.81 3.35 16.75
CA ILE A 483 25.19 3.54 16.27
C ILE A 483 25.29 4.11 14.84
N PHE A 484 24.39 3.72 13.92
CA PHE A 484 24.38 4.30 12.57
C PHE A 484 23.75 5.70 12.49
N ILE A 485 22.82 6.05 13.40
CA ILE A 485 22.28 7.41 13.56
C ILE A 485 23.37 8.33 14.09
N ASP A 486 24.06 7.92 15.16
CA ASP A 486 25.18 8.63 15.78
C ASP A 486 26.36 8.88 14.82
N ILE A 487 26.54 8.01 13.82
CA ILE A 487 27.55 8.23 12.77
C ILE A 487 27.07 9.29 11.75
N TYR A 488 25.77 9.46 11.56
CA TYR A 488 25.19 10.19 10.43
C TYR A 488 24.62 11.57 10.78
N ASP A 489 23.94 11.73 11.92
CA ASP A 489 23.05 12.87 12.20
C ASP A 489 23.77 14.16 12.63
N GLY A 490 25.00 14.04 13.13
CA GLY A 490 25.83 15.17 13.58
C GLY A 490 25.39 15.74 14.92
N SER A 491 24.41 15.12 15.57
CA SER A 491 24.04 15.40 16.95
C SER A 491 25.10 14.82 17.88
N ASN A 492 25.18 15.38 19.08
CA ASN A 492 25.93 14.72 20.15
C ASN A 492 25.19 14.81 21.47
N GLN A 493 24.51 13.73 21.79
CA GLN A 493 23.76 13.53 23.02
C GLN A 493 24.57 13.88 24.28
N ARG A 494 25.82 13.43 24.43
CA ARG A 494 26.65 13.79 25.60
C ARG A 494 26.86 15.30 25.69
N VAL A 495 27.15 15.98 24.57
CA VAL A 495 27.32 17.45 24.53
C VAL A 495 26.01 18.17 24.87
N TYR A 496 24.87 17.67 24.40
CA TYR A 496 23.56 18.23 24.76
C TYR A 496 23.34 18.19 26.28
N TYR A 497 23.49 17.02 26.91
CA TYR A 497 23.25 16.88 28.34
C TYR A 497 24.24 17.71 29.18
N GLN A 498 25.51 17.80 28.76
CA GLN A 498 26.50 18.67 29.41
C GLN A 498 26.08 20.14 29.43
N LYS A 499 25.49 20.64 28.33
CA LYS A 499 25.15 22.06 28.18
C LYS A 499 23.78 22.42 28.73
N TYR A 500 22.77 21.61 28.44
CA TYR A 500 21.37 21.95 28.69
C TYR A 500 20.76 21.28 29.90
N ARG A 501 21.38 20.21 30.40
CA ARG A 501 20.90 19.45 31.55
C ARG A 501 22.08 19.18 32.51
N PRO A 502 22.75 20.23 33.04
CA PRO A 502 24.01 20.10 33.80
C PRO A 502 23.90 19.31 35.10
N ASN A 503 22.68 19.04 35.57
CA ASN A 503 22.41 18.20 36.74
C ASN A 503 22.32 16.70 36.40
N THR A 504 22.36 16.34 35.11
CA THR A 504 22.40 14.96 34.63
C THR A 504 23.85 14.53 34.44
N ASP A 505 24.18 13.29 34.83
CA ASP A 505 25.48 12.69 34.52
C ASP A 505 25.60 12.46 33.01
N ALA A 506 26.15 13.43 32.28
CA ALA A 506 26.25 13.34 30.83
C ALA A 506 27.20 12.21 30.34
N MET A 507 28.07 11.68 31.20
CA MET A 507 29.00 10.61 30.83
C MET A 507 28.29 9.28 30.53
N ILE A 508 27.02 9.15 30.92
CA ILE A 508 26.22 7.96 30.63
C ILE A 508 25.73 7.91 29.18
N TYR A 509 25.84 9.00 28.42
CA TYR A 509 25.40 9.10 27.04
C TYR A 509 26.57 8.92 26.08
N VAL A 510 26.28 8.47 24.87
CA VAL A 510 27.27 8.24 23.81
C VAL A 510 28.01 9.54 23.46
N ASN A 511 29.29 9.43 23.11
CA ASN A 511 30.08 10.53 22.57
C ASN A 511 30.43 10.27 21.11
N ASP A 512 29.52 10.72 20.27
CA ASP A 512 29.42 10.60 18.83
C ASP A 512 29.92 11.87 18.13
N ASN A 513 31.18 12.22 18.35
CA ASN A 513 31.82 13.32 17.62
C ASN A 513 32.24 12.87 16.20
N ILE A 514 31.29 12.36 15.43
CA ILE A 514 31.41 11.86 14.05
C ILE A 514 30.22 12.37 13.25
N TYR A 515 30.43 12.71 11.98
CA TYR A 515 29.37 13.19 11.10
C TYR A 515 29.59 12.76 9.65
N LEU A 516 29.45 11.46 9.39
CA LEU A 516 29.49 10.87 8.05
C LEU A 516 28.11 10.98 7.40
N ASN A 517 27.75 12.20 7.00
CA ASN A 517 26.46 12.54 6.37
C ASN A 517 26.37 12.20 4.88
N ASP A 518 27.13 11.20 4.43
CA ASP A 518 27.13 10.70 3.05
C ASP A 518 26.62 9.26 3.06
N ILE A 519 25.36 9.08 2.64
CA ILE A 519 24.69 7.78 2.64
C ILE A 519 25.42 6.76 1.76
N ASP A 520 25.98 7.17 0.62
CA ASP A 520 26.70 6.24 -0.27
C ASP A 520 27.96 5.69 0.40
N LYS A 521 28.68 6.53 1.15
CA LYS A 521 29.83 6.09 1.95
C LYS A 521 29.40 5.25 3.14
N LEU A 522 28.32 5.62 3.81
CA LEU A 522 27.80 4.89 4.97
C LEU A 522 27.30 3.49 4.58
N GLN A 523 26.65 3.33 3.42
CA GLN A 523 26.29 2.02 2.86
C GLN A 523 27.54 1.17 2.55
N GLN A 524 28.61 1.78 2.02
CA GLN A 524 29.88 1.06 1.81
C GLN A 524 30.51 0.58 3.12
N VAL A 525 30.41 1.40 4.17
CA VAL A 525 30.83 1.03 5.52
C VAL A 525 30.00 -0.15 6.03
N LEU A 526 28.66 -0.08 5.95
CA LEU A 526 27.76 -1.17 6.35
C LEU A 526 28.16 -2.50 5.71
N TYR A 527 28.32 -2.56 4.38
CA TYR A 527 28.57 -3.83 3.68
C TYR A 527 29.93 -4.47 3.97
N LYS A 528 30.85 -3.74 4.60
CA LYS A 528 32.13 -4.26 5.10
C LYS A 528 32.05 -4.70 6.57
N SER A 529 30.95 -4.44 7.26
CA SER A 529 30.87 -4.42 8.72
C SER A 529 29.92 -5.47 9.27
N LYS A 530 30.32 -6.75 9.29
CA LYS A 530 29.50 -7.82 9.87
C LYS A 530 29.44 -7.80 11.39
N THR A 531 30.42 -7.16 12.04
CA THR A 531 30.53 -7.02 13.50
C THR A 531 30.86 -5.58 13.88
N ILE A 532 30.64 -5.21 15.15
CA ILE A 532 30.97 -3.87 15.67
C ILE A 532 32.47 -3.53 15.53
N PRO A 533 33.43 -4.43 15.81
CA PRO A 533 34.83 -4.16 15.51
C PRO A 533 35.11 -3.90 14.03
N GLN A 534 34.45 -4.63 13.12
CA GLN A 534 34.59 -4.39 11.68
C GLN A 534 34.01 -3.04 11.26
N LEU A 535 32.93 -2.60 11.90
CA LEU A 535 32.38 -1.25 11.71
C LEU A 535 33.40 -0.17 12.08
N LYS A 536 34.03 -0.31 13.25
CA LYS A 536 35.09 0.60 13.70
C LYS A 536 36.25 0.64 12.70
N GLU A 537 36.70 -0.51 12.21
CA GLU A 537 37.78 -0.57 11.22
C GLU A 537 37.37 0.01 9.87
N ALA A 538 36.15 -0.25 9.39
CA ALA A 538 35.66 0.28 8.11
C ALA A 538 35.58 1.82 8.12
N LEU A 539 35.20 2.42 9.25
CA LEU A 539 35.18 3.87 9.41
C LEU A 539 36.57 4.51 9.34
N LYS A 540 37.66 3.76 9.63
CA LYS A 540 39.02 4.31 9.54
C LYS A 540 39.43 4.70 8.12
N GLU A 541 38.78 4.14 7.10
CA GLU A 541 38.98 4.52 5.69
C GLU A 541 38.68 6.01 5.44
N TYR A 542 37.87 6.62 6.30
CA TYR A 542 37.42 8.01 6.19
C TYR A 542 38.09 8.96 7.20
N LYS A 543 39.20 8.54 7.84
CA LYS A 543 39.96 9.40 8.76
C LYS A 543 40.39 10.71 8.12
N GLY A 544 40.28 11.80 8.89
CA GLY A 544 40.56 13.15 8.43
C GLY A 544 39.42 13.78 7.62
N GLN A 545 38.31 13.07 7.44
CA GLN A 545 37.05 13.56 6.89
C GLN A 545 35.94 13.33 7.92
N TYR A 546 34.80 14.04 7.81
CA TYR A 546 33.60 13.74 8.60
C TYR A 546 33.78 13.75 10.14
N GLY A 547 34.78 14.46 10.66
CA GLY A 547 35.13 14.44 12.10
C GLY A 547 35.79 13.15 12.59
N ILE A 548 36.12 12.21 11.69
CA ILE A 548 36.65 10.90 12.04
C ILE A 548 38.15 10.99 12.36
N THR A 549 38.48 10.66 13.61
CA THR A 549 39.84 10.56 14.17
C THR A 549 39.93 9.28 15.00
N ASP A 550 41.15 8.87 15.39
CA ASP A 550 41.27 7.72 16.31
C ASP A 550 40.52 7.98 17.62
N LYS A 551 40.63 9.21 18.14
CA LYS A 551 39.95 9.60 19.38
C LYS A 551 38.42 9.56 19.23
N SER A 552 37.84 10.12 18.16
CA SER A 552 36.38 10.09 18.01
C SER A 552 35.83 8.68 17.78
N LEU A 553 36.59 7.80 17.11
CA LEU A 553 36.25 6.38 17.00
C LEU A 553 36.41 5.65 18.35
N ASP A 554 37.42 5.98 19.15
CA ASP A 554 37.56 5.40 20.49
C ASP A 554 36.41 5.86 21.41
N ASP A 555 36.08 7.15 21.40
CA ASP A 555 35.01 7.74 22.19
C ASP A 555 33.61 7.17 21.82
N LEU A 556 33.32 6.98 20.54
CA LEU A 556 32.05 6.39 20.08
C LEU A 556 31.96 4.92 20.48
N PHE A 557 33.00 4.14 20.16
CA PHE A 557 32.96 2.68 20.33
C PHE A 557 33.26 2.23 21.77
N GLU A 558 33.76 3.09 22.66
CA GLU A 558 33.79 2.82 24.11
C GLU A 558 32.40 2.44 24.64
N PHE A 559 31.35 2.98 24.03
CA PHE A 559 29.98 2.70 24.42
C PHE A 559 29.42 1.40 23.81
N TYR A 560 29.89 1.01 22.62
CA TYR A 560 29.30 -0.08 21.82
C TYR A 560 30.12 -1.39 21.80
N LEU A 561 31.36 -1.37 22.29
CA LEU A 561 32.23 -2.53 22.47
C LEU A 561 32.33 -2.89 23.94
#